data_AF-A0A9P6NQB4-F1
#
_entry.id   AF-A0A9P6NQB4-F1
#
_cell.length_a   1.000
_cell.length_b   1.000
_cell.length_c   1.000
_cell.angle_alpha   90.00
_cell.angle_beta   90.00
_cell.angle_gamma   90.00
#
_symmetry.space_group_name_H-M   'P 1'
#
loop_
_entity.id
_entity.type
_entity.pdbx_description
1 polymer ?
#
loop_
_entity_poly.entity_id
_entity_poly.type
_entity_poly.pdbx_seq_one_letter_code
_entity_poly.pdbx_strand_id
1 'polypeptide(L)'
;WLLHNKHLWSKLAHPDLITSQTSFPVLIHSVPTDIDPTTKEFRNQFALENLIPVDEIIGVRWLVKPNIDAAHGSIVMNFQSRQVADQVEKG
;
A
#
# COMPACT_ATOMS: atom_id res chain seq x y z
N TRP A 1 -11.23 7.52 13.72
CA TRP A 1 -10.29 7.90 14.81
C TRP A 1 -9.68 6.68 15.51
N LEU A 2 -10.47 5.80 16.14
CA LEU A 2 -9.95 4.64 16.92
C LEU A 2 -9.00 3.73 16.12
N LEU A 3 -9.39 3.27 14.93
CA LEU A 3 -8.55 2.35 14.14
C LEU A 3 -7.29 3.03 13.59
N HIS A 4 -7.37 4.30 13.20
CA HIS A 4 -6.21 5.03 12.64
C HIS A 4 -5.11 5.24 13.69
N ASN A 5 -5.53 5.53 14.94
CA ASN A 5 -4.63 5.82 16.06
C ASN A 5 -4.39 4.60 16.96
N LYS A 6 -4.66 3.38 16.49
CA LYS A 6 -4.47 2.13 17.24
C LYS A 6 -3.08 2.00 17.84
N HIS A 7 -2.05 2.35 17.09
CA HIS A 7 -0.66 2.39 17.53
C HIS A 7 -0.38 3.38 18.68
N LEU A 8 -1.20 4.42 18.84
CA LEU A 8 -1.09 5.39 19.93
C LEU A 8 -1.86 4.94 21.18
N TRP A 9 -3.13 4.55 21.03
CA TRP A 9 -3.96 4.23 22.19
C TRP A 9 -3.71 2.84 22.77
N SER A 10 -3.27 1.86 21.99
CA SER A 10 -2.95 0.51 22.50
C SER A 10 -1.82 0.56 23.53
N LYS A 11 -0.79 1.37 23.26
CA LYS A 11 0.32 1.63 24.19
C LYS A 11 -0.13 2.35 25.46
N LEU A 12 -1.13 3.23 25.36
CA LEU A 12 -1.74 3.87 26.53
C LEU A 12 -2.58 2.90 27.36
N ALA A 13 -3.16 1.87 26.73
CA ALA A 13 -3.93 0.83 27.42
C ALA A 13 -3.02 -0.19 28.12
N HIS A 14 -1.92 -0.60 27.49
CA HIS A 14 -0.90 -1.46 28.10
C HIS A 14 0.45 -1.31 27.38
N PRO A 15 1.60 -1.22 28.09
CA PRO A 15 2.91 -1.05 27.48
C PRO A 15 3.30 -2.14 26.47
N ASP A 16 2.87 -3.38 26.73
CA ASP A 16 3.17 -4.54 25.88
C ASP A 16 2.26 -4.65 24.64
N LEU A 17 1.19 -3.84 24.54
CA LEU A 17 0.32 -3.81 23.38
C LEU A 17 0.91 -2.89 22.32
N ILE A 18 1.97 -3.37 21.66
CA ILE A 18 2.57 -2.68 20.51
C ILE A 18 1.82 -3.09 19.26
N THR A 19 1.08 -2.15 18.70
CA THR A 19 0.41 -2.35 17.41
C THR A 19 1.06 -1.51 16.34
N SER A 20 1.29 -2.10 15.17
CA SER A 20 1.80 -1.38 14.00
C SER A 20 0.88 -0.23 13.60
N GLN A 21 1.46 0.81 12.98
CA GLN A 21 0.69 1.89 12.39
C GLN A 21 -0.31 1.31 11.38
N THR A 22 -1.50 1.92 11.36
CA THR A 22 -2.57 1.49 10.46
C THR A 22 -2.22 1.89 9.04
N SER A 23 -2.23 0.92 8.13
CA SER A 23 -2.12 1.15 6.69
C SER A 23 -3.45 0.84 5.99
N PHE A 24 -3.63 1.42 4.82
CA PHE A 24 -4.82 1.26 3.99
C PHE A 24 -4.42 0.52 2.70
N PRO A 25 -4.62 -0.81 2.64
CA PRO A 25 -4.29 -1.60 1.45
C PRO A 25 -5.30 -1.34 0.34
N VAL A 26 -4.79 -1.10 -0.88
CA VAL A 26 -5.57 -1.07 -2.12
C VAL A 26 -5.10 -2.21 -3.01
N LEU A 27 -6.07 -2.90 -3.61
CA LEU A 27 -5.81 -3.96 -4.58
C LEU A 27 -5.80 -3.36 -5.98
N ILE A 28 -4.65 -3.43 -6.65
CA ILE A 28 -4.50 -2.94 -8.02
C ILE A 28 -4.38 -4.17 -8.94
N HIS A 29 -5.30 -4.25 -9.89
CA HIS A 29 -5.36 -5.31 -10.89
C HIS A 29 -4.65 -4.91 -12.18
N SER A 30 -4.45 -5.88 -13.07
CA SER A 30 -3.92 -5.67 -14.43
C SER A 30 -2.50 -5.10 -14.48
N VAL A 31 -1.68 -5.35 -13.45
CA VAL A 31 -0.28 -4.91 -13.44
C VAL A 31 0.55 -5.85 -14.32
N PRO A 32 1.27 -5.34 -15.33
CA PRO A 32 2.16 -6.15 -16.15
C PRO A 32 3.18 -6.92 -15.31
N THR A 33 3.38 -8.20 -15.63
CA THR A 33 4.19 -9.13 -14.81
C THR A 33 5.69 -8.99 -15.02
N ASP A 34 6.09 -8.29 -16.08
CA ASP A 34 7.45 -7.88 -16.39
C ASP A 34 7.94 -6.71 -15.52
N ILE A 35 7.02 -5.99 -14.87
CA ILE A 35 7.34 -4.92 -13.93
C ILE A 35 7.59 -5.52 -12.55
N ASP A 36 8.67 -5.13 -11.87
CA ASP A 36 8.84 -5.41 -10.46
C ASP A 36 8.23 -4.28 -9.60
N PRO A 37 7.05 -4.48 -8.99
CA PRO A 37 6.36 -3.45 -8.24
C PRO A 37 7.00 -3.17 -6.87
N THR A 38 7.99 -3.97 -6.46
CA THR A 38 8.70 -3.78 -5.18
C THR A 38 9.84 -2.77 -5.30
N THR A 39 10.23 -2.42 -6.53
CA THR A 39 11.26 -1.43 -6.84
C THR A 39 10.89 -0.04 -6.33
N LYS A 40 11.91 0.82 -6.12
CA LYS A 40 11.67 2.21 -5.73
C LYS A 40 11.19 3.02 -6.93
N GLU A 41 11.67 2.66 -8.11
CA GLU A 41 11.38 3.27 -9.39
C GLU A 41 9.88 3.17 -9.70
N PHE A 42 9.29 1.97 -9.59
CA PHE A 42 7.86 1.78 -9.77
C PHE A 42 7.03 2.63 -8.80
N ARG A 43 7.40 2.64 -7.51
CA ARG A 43 6.68 3.44 -6.49
C ARG A 43 6.75 4.93 -6.77
N ASN A 44 7.93 5.43 -7.13
CA ASN A 44 8.13 6.85 -7.42
C ASN A 44 7.37 7.27 -8.69
N GLN A 45 7.40 6.42 -9.73
CA GLN A 45 6.65 6.67 -10.96
C GLN A 45 5.15 6.66 -10.71
N PHE A 46 4.63 5.63 -10.02
CA PHE A 46 3.22 5.55 -9.65
C PHE A 46 2.77 6.78 -8.84
N ALA A 47 3.56 7.18 -7.84
CA ALA A 47 3.30 8.35 -7.03
C ALA A 47 3.25 9.63 -7.88
N LEU A 48 4.22 9.80 -8.78
CA LEU A 48 4.31 10.96 -9.68
C LEU A 48 3.10 11.04 -10.63
N GLU A 49 2.75 9.92 -11.28
CA GLU A 49 1.66 9.83 -12.25
C GLU A 49 0.29 10.10 -11.61
N ASN A 50 0.12 9.76 -10.33
CA ASN A 50 -1.14 9.94 -9.61
C ASN A 50 -1.17 11.19 -8.72
N LEU A 51 -0.12 12.05 -8.76
CA LEU A 51 0.02 13.25 -7.92
C LEU A 51 -0.04 12.94 -6.41
N ILE A 52 0.50 11.79 -6.00
CA ILE A 52 0.54 11.33 -4.63
C ILE A 52 1.96 11.56 -4.06
N PRO A 53 2.11 12.02 -2.81
CA PRO A 53 3.41 12.06 -2.16
C PRO A 53 4.02 10.66 -2.02
N VAL A 54 5.30 10.49 -2.38
CA VAL A 54 5.97 9.17 -2.32
C VAL A 54 5.93 8.56 -0.90
N ASP A 55 6.02 9.40 0.13
CA ASP A 55 5.98 8.98 1.54
C ASP A 55 4.64 8.37 1.97
N GLU A 56 3.57 8.59 1.20
CA GLU A 56 2.26 7.97 1.46
C GLU A 56 2.26 6.47 1.11
N ILE A 57 3.19 5.98 0.28
CA ILE A 57 3.26 4.57 -0.12
C ILE A 57 4.19 3.81 0.84
N ILE A 58 3.59 3.12 1.81
CA ILE A 58 4.30 2.34 2.83
C ILE A 58 4.97 1.11 2.21
N GLY A 59 4.33 0.48 1.23
CA GLY A 59 4.89 -0.68 0.57
C GLY A 59 3.98 -1.30 -0.49
N VAL A 60 4.58 -2.10 -1.35
CA VAL A 60 3.92 -2.76 -2.47
C VAL A 60 4.37 -4.21 -2.51
N ARG A 61 3.44 -5.12 -2.79
CA ARG A 61 3.74 -6.54 -3.00
C ARG A 61 2.80 -7.16 -4.01
N TRP A 62 3.27 -8.17 -4.73
CA TRP A 62 2.38 -9.07 -5.47
C TRP A 62 1.42 -9.78 -4.50
N LEU A 63 0.14 -9.84 -4.88
CA LEU A 63 -0.86 -10.64 -4.15
C LEU A 63 -0.56 -12.13 -4.29
N VAL A 64 -0.31 -12.54 -5.53
CA VAL A 64 0.24 -13.84 -5.91
C VAL A 64 1.38 -13.52 -6.86
N LYS A 65 2.59 -14.08 -6.62
CA LYS A 65 3.70 -13.89 -7.56
C LYS A 65 3.25 -14.42 -8.93
N PRO A 66 3.19 -13.56 -9.96
CA PRO A 66 2.74 -14.01 -11.26
C PRO A 66 3.69 -15.07 -11.79
N ASN A 67 3.13 -16.10 -12.42
CA ASN A 67 3.93 -17.02 -13.22
C ASN A 67 4.39 -16.29 -14.48
N ILE A 68 5.51 -16.72 -15.06
CA ILE A 68 6.13 -16.09 -16.24
C ILE A 68 5.15 -16.08 -17.44
N ASP A 69 4.22 -17.03 -17.48
CA ASP A 69 3.22 -17.17 -18.54
C ASP A 69 1.99 -16.23 -18.40
N ALA A 70 1.82 -15.57 -17.26
CA ALA A 70 0.70 -14.66 -17.04
C ALA A 70 1.06 -13.25 -17.55
N ALA A 71 0.23 -12.66 -18.40
CA ALA A 71 0.46 -11.30 -18.91
C ALA A 71 0.25 -10.21 -17.85
N HIS A 72 -0.65 -10.44 -16.88
CA HIS A 72 -0.97 -9.49 -15.83
C HIS A 72 -1.12 -10.18 -14.48
N GLY A 73 -0.74 -9.47 -13.42
CA GLY A 73 -0.93 -9.87 -12.03
C GLY A 73 -1.72 -8.83 -11.24
N SER A 74 -1.87 -9.08 -9.94
CA SER A 74 -2.48 -8.15 -8.99
C SER A 74 -1.50 -7.84 -7.87
N ILE A 75 -1.40 -6.57 -7.49
CA ILE A 75 -0.56 -6.10 -6.39
C ILE A 75 -1.42 -5.54 -5.26
N VAL A 76 -0.92 -5.65 -4.04
CA VAL A 76 -1.44 -4.94 -2.88
C VAL A 76 -0.49 -3.79 -2.59
N MET A 77 -1.01 -2.57 -2.63
CA MET A 77 -0.30 -1.34 -2.29
C MET A 77 -0.84 -0.79 -0.97
N ASN A 78 0.04 -0.57 0.00
CA ASN A 78 -0.34 -0.07 1.32
C ASN A 78 -0.08 1.44 1.39
N PHE A 79 -1.11 2.20 1.72
CA PHE A 79 -1.01 3.64 1.92
C PHE A 79 -1.08 4.06 3.39
N GLN A 80 -0.48 5.19 3.73
CA GLN A 80 -0.55 5.78 5.07
C GLN A 80 -1.88 6.50 5.31
N SER A 81 -2.36 7.27 4.34
CA SER A 81 -3.62 8.00 4.42
C SER A 81 -4.78 7.24 3.81
N ARG A 82 -5.92 7.25 4.51
CA ARG A 82 -7.19 6.74 3.98
C ARG A 82 -7.64 7.50 2.74
N GLN A 83 -7.38 8.81 2.70
CA GLN A 83 -7.80 9.67 1.59
C GLN A 83 -7.07 9.29 0.29
N VAL A 84 -5.78 9.01 0.39
CA VAL A 84 -4.97 8.58 -0.77
C VAL A 84 -5.41 7.20 -1.24
N ALA A 85 -5.65 6.27 -0.31
CA ALA A 85 -6.20 4.96 -0.67
C ALA A 85 -7.55 5.06 -1.38
N ASP A 86 -8.47 5.89 -0.86
CA ASP A 86 -9.79 6.09 -1.47
C ASP A 86 -9.69 6.79 -2.84
N GLN A 87 -8.70 7.66 -3.06
CA GLN A 87 -8.43 8.27 -4.37
C GLN A 87 -8.00 7.21 -5.38
N VAL A 88 -7.07 6.33 -5.01
CA VAL A 88 -6.56 5.27 -5.88
C VAL A 88 -7.64 4.20 -6.16
N GLU A 89 -8.49 3.88 -5.17
CA GLU A 89 -9.59 2.92 -5.36
C GLU A 89 -10.68 3.42 -6.33
N LYS A 90 -10.92 4.74 -6.35
CA LYS A 90 -12.03 5.33 -7.12
C LYS A 90 -11.65 5.70 -8.55
N GLY A 91 -10.35 5.85 -8.84
CA GLY A 91 -9.83 6.26 -10.15
C GLY A 91 -9.95 7.75 -10.38
#